data_AF-A0AA88LMC8-F1
#
_entry.id   AF-A0AA88LMC8-F1
#
_cell.length_a   1.000
_cell.length_b   1.000
_cell.length_c   1.000
_cell.angle_alpha   90.00
_cell.angle_beta   90.00
_cell.angle_gamma   90.00
#
_symmetry.space_group_name_H-M   'P 1'
#
loop_
_entity.id
_entity.type
_entity.pdbx_description
1 polymer ?
#
loop_
_entity_poly.entity_id
_entity_poly.type
_entity_poly.pdbx_seq_one_letter_code
_entity_poly.pdbx_strand_id
1 'polypeptide(L)'
;MTFSRCLPEVYVVHCACAQTFFKLFFFLKNNRETASLHKMKPARGSSRASTLGPKCAGRRGKNLQQKPVPEGESTQDNTRKKELRKVKGQEKWKPLDKSSIRVIDNMLSLSVLYVLTKRSKEKEELQKHLNSLKDQFLAKCSQLPVPPQKHGNLMRLSQQFHTENQKVKRGKKKIEALKERSQELVSQLEQLQGKMDRLENECRIMRDKLEEEELKAQTFIQLAKQAVLRLPALPRYPEDELTLQEKIMKAVPDHKAVTKALQKRKVTADVKAFLELAHKQTDHL
;
A
#
# COMPACT_ATOMS: atom_id res chain seq x y z
N MET A 1 16.30 -34.00 33.10
CA MET A 1 16.00 -34.12 31.66
C MET A 1 14.80 -33.24 31.31
N THR A 2 14.58 -32.97 30.03
CA THR A 2 13.59 -32.04 29.49
C THR A 2 12.13 -32.53 29.59
N PHE A 3 11.19 -31.61 29.86
CA PHE A 3 9.84 -31.69 29.26
C PHE A 3 9.14 -30.32 29.06
N SER A 4 9.92 -29.29 28.67
CA SER A 4 9.34 -28.04 28.14
C SER A 4 9.06 -28.17 26.64
N ARG A 5 7.78 -28.37 26.27
CA ARG A 5 7.10 -28.03 24.98
C ARG A 5 5.88 -28.94 24.78
N CYS A 6 4.65 -28.45 25.06
CA CYS A 6 3.38 -28.89 24.44
C CYS A 6 2.16 -28.14 25.02
N LEU A 7 2.01 -26.83 24.77
CA LEU A 7 0.81 -26.08 25.22
C LEU A 7 0.35 -24.81 24.44
N PRO A 8 0.78 -24.49 23.19
CA PRO A 8 0.31 -23.26 22.52
C PRO A 8 -1.12 -23.34 21.96
N GLU A 9 -1.60 -24.50 21.49
CA GLU A 9 -2.86 -24.55 20.71
C GLU A 9 -4.13 -24.45 21.56
N VAL A 10 -4.12 -24.96 22.80
CA VAL A 10 -5.28 -24.96 23.70
C VAL A 10 -5.76 -23.53 24.00
N TYR A 11 -4.83 -22.58 24.16
CA TYR A 11 -5.14 -21.19 24.49
C TYR A 11 -5.92 -20.44 23.39
N VAL A 12 -5.67 -20.76 22.11
CA VAL A 12 -6.31 -20.05 20.98
C VAL A 12 -7.80 -20.42 20.87
N VAL A 13 -8.15 -21.68 21.15
CA VAL A 13 -9.55 -22.14 21.19
C VAL A 13 -10.29 -21.54 22.40
N HIS A 14 -9.64 -21.48 23.56
CA HIS A 14 -10.22 -20.93 24.79
C HIS A 14 -10.68 -19.47 24.64
N CYS A 15 -9.87 -18.60 24.04
CA CYS A 15 -10.19 -17.18 23.91
C CYS A 15 -11.43 -16.94 23.04
N ALA A 16 -11.51 -17.61 21.88
CA ALA A 16 -12.64 -17.48 20.96
C ALA A 16 -13.94 -18.08 21.53
N CYS A 17 -13.86 -19.23 22.21
CA CYS A 17 -15.04 -19.89 22.77
C CYS A 17 -15.68 -19.05 23.90
N ALA A 18 -14.87 -18.56 24.85
CA ALA A 18 -15.35 -17.73 25.97
C ALA A 18 -16.01 -16.42 25.50
N GLN A 19 -15.40 -15.71 24.55
CA GLN A 19 -15.98 -14.48 23.99
C GLN A 19 -17.30 -14.73 23.23
N THR A 20 -17.42 -15.89 22.57
CA THR A 20 -18.66 -16.29 21.88
C THR A 20 -19.76 -16.62 22.88
N PHE A 21 -19.43 -17.33 23.97
CA PHE A 21 -20.40 -17.69 25.02
C PHE A 21 -20.93 -16.44 25.74
N PHE A 22 -20.07 -15.48 26.09
CA PHE A 22 -20.49 -14.20 26.68
C PHE A 22 -21.41 -13.40 25.74
N LYS A 23 -21.06 -13.30 24.45
CA LYS A 23 -21.90 -12.61 23.47
C LYS A 23 -23.26 -13.29 23.28
N LEU A 24 -23.30 -14.63 23.23
CA LEU A 24 -24.55 -15.38 23.08
C LEU A 24 -25.45 -15.25 24.33
N PHE A 25 -24.87 -15.30 25.53
CA PHE A 25 -25.58 -15.09 26.79
C PHE A 25 -26.15 -13.66 26.91
N PHE A 26 -25.37 -12.64 26.52
CA PHE A 26 -25.83 -11.25 26.50
C PHE A 26 -26.95 -11.02 25.46
N PHE A 27 -26.82 -11.63 24.27
CA PHE A 27 -27.85 -11.58 23.22
C PHE A 27 -29.16 -12.26 23.63
N LEU A 28 -29.09 -13.39 24.34
CA LEU A 28 -30.26 -14.07 24.90
C LEU A 28 -30.91 -13.28 26.04
N LYS A 29 -30.13 -12.56 26.85
CA LYS A 29 -30.64 -11.71 27.95
C LYS A 29 -31.35 -10.46 27.44
N ASN A 30 -30.77 -9.75 26.48
CA ASN A 30 -31.32 -8.45 26.01
C ASN A 30 -32.57 -8.58 25.11
N ASN A 31 -32.83 -9.74 24.51
CA ASN A 31 -34.04 -9.97 23.68
C ASN A 31 -35.36 -10.04 24.48
N ARG A 32 -35.33 -9.82 25.80
CA ARG A 32 -36.54 -9.80 26.65
C ARG A 32 -37.10 -8.40 26.92
N GLU A 33 -36.35 -7.33 26.63
CA GLU A 33 -36.68 -5.95 27.05
C GLU A 33 -36.48 -4.92 25.92
N THR A 34 -37.16 -5.09 24.78
CA THR A 34 -37.31 -4.04 23.75
C THR A 34 -38.65 -4.18 23.01
N ALA A 35 -39.75 -3.83 23.67
CA ALA A 35 -41.11 -4.00 23.14
C ALA A 35 -42.03 -2.77 23.29
N SER A 36 -41.46 -1.57 23.33
CA SER A 36 -42.23 -0.32 23.30
C SER A 36 -41.45 0.86 22.74
N LEU A 37 -42.09 1.58 21.81
CA LEU A 37 -41.90 2.99 21.47
C LEU A 37 -40.47 3.49 21.12
N HIS A 38 -40.17 3.53 19.82
CA HIS A 38 -39.95 4.83 19.17
C HIS A 38 -40.32 4.79 17.68
N LYS A 39 -40.84 5.90 17.15
CA LYS A 39 -41.48 5.98 15.82
C LYS A 39 -40.89 7.14 15.02
N MET A 40 -39.82 6.88 14.28
CA MET A 40 -39.25 7.85 13.32
C MET A 40 -39.11 7.20 11.93
N LYS A 41 -39.52 7.94 10.91
CA LYS A 41 -39.34 7.57 9.49
C LYS A 41 -38.09 8.28 8.96
N PRO A 42 -37.14 7.59 8.31
CA PRO A 42 -36.19 8.24 7.41
C PRO A 42 -36.92 8.86 6.20
N ALA A 43 -36.35 9.92 5.63
CA ALA A 43 -36.98 10.65 4.53
C ALA A 43 -36.69 10.05 3.15
N ARG A 44 -37.75 10.02 2.33
CA ARG A 44 -37.80 10.26 0.88
C ARG A 44 -36.48 10.67 0.21
N GLY A 45 -35.98 9.86 -0.74
CA GLY A 45 -35.16 10.37 -1.85
C GLY A 45 -33.95 9.53 -2.30
N SER A 46 -34.15 8.66 -3.29
CA SER A 46 -33.23 8.51 -4.44
C SER A 46 -33.89 7.63 -5.51
N SER A 47 -34.03 8.14 -6.73
CA SER A 47 -34.73 7.44 -7.81
C SER A 47 -33.76 6.63 -8.68
N ARG A 48 -33.91 5.31 -8.69
CA ARG A 48 -33.45 4.45 -9.79
C ARG A 48 -34.56 3.45 -10.14
N ALA A 49 -34.99 3.46 -11.39
CA ALA A 49 -36.03 2.56 -11.87
C ALA A 49 -35.43 1.18 -12.19
N SER A 50 -35.78 0.16 -11.42
CA SER A 50 -35.58 -1.23 -11.83
C SER A 50 -36.75 -1.67 -12.70
N THR A 51 -36.46 -2.04 -13.94
CA THR A 51 -37.44 -2.45 -14.94
C THR A 51 -38.04 -3.82 -14.63
N LEU A 52 -39.37 -3.91 -14.85
CA LEU A 52 -40.11 -5.08 -15.33
C LEU A 52 -39.74 -6.46 -14.74
N GLY A 53 -40.48 -6.90 -13.71
CA GLY A 53 -40.69 -8.31 -13.40
C GLY A 53 -41.97 -8.86 -14.05
N PRO A 54 -42.00 -10.07 -14.63
CA PRO A 54 -43.22 -10.70 -15.11
C PRO A 54 -44.20 -11.07 -13.98
N LYS A 55 -45.50 -10.96 -14.25
CA LYS A 55 -46.59 -11.32 -13.32
C LYS A 55 -46.97 -12.81 -13.47
N CYS A 56 -47.27 -13.48 -12.37
CA CYS A 56 -48.23 -14.59 -12.34
C CYS A 56 -49.29 -14.33 -11.26
N ALA A 57 -50.56 -14.60 -11.56
CA ALA A 57 -51.69 -14.30 -10.69
C ALA A 57 -52.45 -15.57 -10.28
N GLY A 58 -52.95 -15.64 -9.05
CA GLY A 58 -53.56 -16.85 -8.48
C GLY A 58 -54.70 -16.58 -7.47
N ARG A 59 -55.93 -16.64 -7.99
CA ARG A 59 -57.26 -16.93 -7.36
C ARG A 59 -57.27 -17.23 -5.84
N ARG A 60 -57.98 -16.46 -4.99
CA ARG A 60 -59.45 -16.42 -4.67
C ARG A 60 -59.86 -17.38 -3.53
N GLY A 61 -60.85 -16.96 -2.73
CA GLY A 61 -61.41 -17.67 -1.56
C GLY A 61 -61.10 -16.92 -0.25
N LYS A 62 -61.87 -15.91 0.20
CA LYS A 62 -63.30 -15.92 0.60
C LYS A 62 -63.65 -17.05 1.59
N ASN A 63 -63.74 -16.72 2.87
CA ASN A 63 -65.06 -16.62 3.50
C ASN A 63 -65.09 -15.61 4.65
N LEU A 64 -66.27 -15.01 4.84
CA LEU A 64 -66.62 -14.12 5.95
C LEU A 64 -67.79 -14.78 6.69
N GLN A 65 -67.73 -14.83 8.01
CA GLN A 65 -68.95 -14.73 8.83
C GLN A 65 -68.59 -14.19 10.21
N GLN A 66 -69.52 -13.42 10.77
CA GLN A 66 -69.48 -12.88 12.12
C GLN A 66 -70.76 -13.32 12.85
N LYS A 67 -70.65 -13.50 14.18
CA LYS A 67 -71.64 -13.31 15.27
C LYS A 67 -73.15 -13.23 14.95
N PRO A 68 -74.02 -13.77 15.84
CA PRO A 68 -74.18 -13.16 17.18
C PRO A 68 -74.20 -14.14 18.38
N VAL A 69 -74.67 -13.61 19.52
CA VAL A 69 -74.55 -13.92 20.98
C VAL A 69 -75.75 -13.17 21.65
N PRO A 70 -76.22 -13.43 22.89
CA PRO A 70 -75.72 -14.28 24.01
C PRO A 70 -76.57 -15.59 24.17
N GLU A 71 -76.93 -16.24 25.29
CA GLU A 71 -76.96 -16.04 26.79
C GLU A 71 -76.69 -17.39 27.51
N GLY A 72 -76.55 -17.51 28.84
CA GLY A 72 -76.67 -16.54 29.95
C GLY A 72 -75.92 -16.97 31.23
N GLU A 73 -76.18 -16.26 32.34
CA GLU A 73 -75.48 -16.17 33.63
C GLU A 73 -74.99 -17.47 34.34
N SER A 74 -73.76 -17.43 34.90
CA SER A 74 -73.52 -17.73 36.34
C SER A 74 -72.11 -17.34 36.84
N THR A 75 -72.09 -16.56 37.93
CA THR A 75 -71.05 -16.18 38.91
C THR A 75 -69.65 -16.85 38.93
N GLN A 76 -68.63 -16.00 38.76
CA GLN A 76 -67.27 -15.98 39.38
C GLN A 76 -66.63 -17.24 40.02
N ASP A 77 -65.46 -17.65 39.49
CA ASP A 77 -64.21 -17.71 40.26
C ASP A 77 -63.06 -17.08 39.42
N ASN A 78 -62.06 -16.48 40.08
CA ASN A 78 -61.09 -15.55 39.47
C ASN A 78 -59.61 -15.97 39.66
N THR A 79 -59.28 -17.26 39.56
CA THR A 79 -57.88 -17.74 39.54
C THR A 79 -57.17 -17.34 38.23
N ARG A 80 -56.74 -16.07 38.13
CA ARG A 80 -56.13 -15.45 36.94
C ARG A 80 -54.73 -15.99 36.62
N LYS A 81 -54.66 -17.17 35.99
CA LYS A 81 -53.45 -17.62 35.26
C LYS A 81 -53.06 -16.55 34.23
N LYS A 82 -51.95 -15.86 34.47
CA LYS A 82 -51.43 -14.77 33.65
C LYS A 82 -50.83 -15.33 32.36
N GLU A 83 -51.67 -15.65 31.37
CA GLU A 83 -51.22 -16.15 30.07
C GLU A 83 -50.13 -15.23 29.49
N LEU A 84 -48.97 -15.81 29.18
CA LEU A 84 -47.94 -15.11 28.44
C LEU A 84 -48.48 -14.82 27.03
N ARG A 85 -48.50 -13.54 26.64
CA ARG A 85 -48.93 -13.09 25.31
C ARG A 85 -48.18 -13.88 24.22
N LYS A 86 -48.88 -14.83 23.58
CA LYS A 86 -48.33 -15.66 22.50
C LYS A 86 -47.79 -14.74 21.40
N VAL A 87 -46.50 -14.84 21.11
CA VAL A 87 -45.84 -13.99 20.11
C VAL A 87 -46.25 -14.50 18.73
N LYS A 88 -46.85 -13.63 17.90
CA LYS A 88 -47.32 -13.98 16.56
C LYS A 88 -46.18 -14.63 15.75
N GLY A 89 -46.35 -15.89 15.39
CA GLY A 89 -45.36 -16.71 14.67
C GLY A 89 -44.72 -17.85 15.47
N GLN A 90 -45.01 -18.01 16.77
CA GLN A 90 -44.50 -19.15 17.57
C GLN A 90 -44.93 -20.53 17.03
N GLU A 91 -46.05 -20.63 16.32
CA GLU A 91 -46.54 -21.87 15.68
C GLU A 91 -45.56 -22.47 14.65
N LYS A 92 -44.60 -21.68 14.15
CA LYS A 92 -43.57 -22.12 13.20
C LYS A 92 -42.22 -22.43 13.86
N TRP A 93 -42.13 -22.28 15.18
CA TRP A 93 -40.93 -22.61 15.95
C TRP A 93 -40.82 -24.13 16.10
N LYS A 94 -39.60 -24.66 16.03
CA LYS A 94 -39.34 -26.09 16.18
C LYS A 94 -38.51 -26.33 17.45
N PRO A 95 -38.60 -27.51 18.08
CA PRO A 95 -37.63 -27.92 19.09
C PRO A 95 -36.20 -27.82 18.53
N LEU A 96 -35.22 -27.55 19.40
CA LEU A 96 -33.83 -27.43 19.01
C LEU A 96 -33.31 -28.76 18.43
N ASP A 97 -32.60 -28.69 17.30
CA ASP A 97 -32.12 -29.90 16.62
C ASP A 97 -31.08 -30.67 17.45
N LYS A 98 -31.11 -32.01 17.33
CA LYS A 98 -30.22 -32.94 18.05
C LYS A 98 -28.74 -32.66 17.79
N SER A 99 -28.36 -32.21 16.59
CA SER A 99 -26.97 -31.82 16.30
C SER A 99 -26.55 -30.57 17.07
N SER A 100 -27.46 -29.62 17.23
CA SER A 100 -27.22 -28.37 17.97
C SER A 100 -27.16 -28.62 19.47
N ILE A 101 -28.01 -29.50 20.01
CA ILE A 101 -27.92 -29.96 21.41
C ILE A 101 -26.57 -30.61 21.68
N ARG A 102 -26.06 -31.48 20.79
CA ARG A 102 -24.73 -32.10 20.93
C ARG A 102 -23.58 -31.08 20.92
N VAL A 103 -23.67 -30.02 20.12
CA VAL A 103 -22.66 -28.94 20.15
C VAL A 103 -22.69 -28.19 21.49
N ILE A 104 -23.88 -27.95 22.06
CA ILE A 104 -24.03 -27.32 23.38
C ILE A 104 -23.49 -28.22 24.49
N ASP A 105 -23.80 -29.51 24.48
CA ASP A 105 -23.27 -30.50 25.43
C ASP A 105 -21.74 -30.56 25.41
N ASN A 106 -21.13 -30.58 24.21
CA ASN A 106 -19.67 -30.51 24.07
C ASN A 106 -19.08 -29.22 24.65
N MET A 107 -19.69 -28.05 24.39
CA MET A 107 -19.23 -26.76 24.94
C MET A 107 -19.35 -26.71 26.48
N LEU A 108 -20.43 -27.24 27.03
CA LEU A 108 -20.63 -27.30 28.48
C LEU A 108 -19.66 -28.30 29.12
N SER A 109 -19.47 -29.48 28.54
CA SER A 109 -18.54 -30.49 29.06
C SER A 109 -17.08 -29.99 29.07
N LEU A 110 -16.66 -29.26 28.04
CA LEU A 110 -15.36 -28.54 28.04
C LEU A 110 -15.29 -27.45 29.13
N SER A 111 -16.40 -26.76 29.40
CA SER A 111 -16.48 -25.73 30.45
C SER A 111 -16.40 -26.35 31.85
N VAL A 112 -17.03 -27.51 32.08
CA VAL A 112 -16.91 -28.29 33.32
C VAL A 112 -15.46 -28.74 33.54
N LEU A 113 -14.82 -29.30 32.52
CA LEU A 113 -13.39 -29.67 32.58
C LEU A 113 -12.47 -28.47 32.89
N TYR A 114 -12.76 -27.29 32.35
CA TYR A 114 -12.01 -26.06 32.68
C TYR A 114 -12.19 -25.66 34.15
N VAL A 115 -13.40 -25.74 34.70
CA VAL A 115 -13.65 -25.43 36.13
C VAL A 115 -12.96 -26.46 37.04
N LEU A 116 -13.02 -27.75 36.70
CA LEU A 116 -12.40 -28.84 37.47
C LEU A 116 -10.87 -28.83 37.40
N THR A 117 -10.27 -28.34 36.31
CA THR A 117 -8.81 -28.12 36.23
C THR A 117 -8.36 -26.85 36.95
N LYS A 118 -9.26 -25.88 37.17
CA LYS A 118 -8.99 -24.66 37.97
C LYS A 118 -9.22 -24.82 39.49
N ARG A 119 -9.92 -25.87 39.95
CA ARG A 119 -10.14 -26.16 41.37
C ARG A 119 -9.29 -27.35 41.83
N SER A 120 -8.56 -27.19 42.93
CA SER A 120 -7.66 -28.21 43.47
C SER A 120 -8.32 -29.18 44.45
N LYS A 121 -9.35 -28.74 45.19
CA LYS A 121 -10.11 -29.51 46.20
C LYS A 121 -11.52 -29.89 45.70
N GLU A 122 -12.16 -30.84 46.37
CA GLU A 122 -13.58 -31.25 46.21
C GLU A 122 -14.03 -31.53 44.76
N LYS A 123 -13.12 -32.03 43.91
CA LYS A 123 -13.35 -32.19 42.47
C LYS A 123 -14.55 -33.08 42.14
N GLU A 124 -14.75 -34.19 42.86
CA GLU A 124 -15.84 -35.12 42.57
C GLU A 124 -17.23 -34.54 42.85
N GLU A 125 -17.41 -33.87 43.98
CA GLU A 125 -18.70 -33.27 44.35
C GLU A 125 -19.03 -32.11 43.44
N LEU A 126 -18.03 -31.27 43.13
CA LEU A 126 -18.14 -30.22 42.13
C LEU A 126 -18.47 -30.78 40.74
N GLN A 127 -17.87 -31.90 40.33
CA GLN A 127 -18.17 -32.59 39.07
C GLN A 127 -19.60 -33.16 39.05
N LYS A 128 -20.03 -33.82 40.14
CA LYS A 128 -21.41 -34.34 40.30
C LYS A 128 -22.44 -33.20 40.19
N HIS A 129 -22.21 -32.07 40.88
CA HIS A 129 -23.09 -30.91 40.82
C HIS A 129 -23.11 -30.23 39.43
N LEU A 130 -21.94 -29.99 38.84
CA LEU A 130 -21.82 -29.37 37.51
C LEU A 130 -22.45 -30.23 36.41
N ASN A 131 -22.32 -31.57 36.48
CA ASN A 131 -22.97 -32.47 35.54
C ASN A 131 -24.50 -32.47 35.72
N SER A 132 -25.01 -32.53 36.96
CA SER A 132 -26.46 -32.41 37.19
C SER A 132 -27.03 -31.11 36.63
N LEU A 133 -26.32 -29.99 36.81
CA LEU A 133 -26.71 -28.68 36.29
C LEU A 133 -26.64 -28.63 34.75
N LYS A 134 -25.61 -29.26 34.15
CA LYS A 134 -25.51 -29.46 32.69
C LYS A 134 -26.71 -30.22 32.13
N ASP A 135 -27.04 -31.36 32.73
CA ASP A 135 -28.07 -32.25 32.22
C ASP A 135 -29.48 -31.64 32.36
N GLN A 136 -29.75 -30.96 33.49
CA GLN A 136 -30.96 -30.14 33.66
C GLN A 136 -31.06 -28.99 32.64
N PHE A 137 -29.94 -28.37 32.26
CA PHE A 137 -29.90 -27.33 31.24
C PHE A 137 -30.17 -27.91 29.84
N LEU A 138 -29.52 -29.02 29.48
CA LEU A 138 -29.73 -29.70 28.20
C LEU A 138 -31.18 -30.20 28.03
N ALA A 139 -31.79 -30.71 29.11
CA ALA A 139 -33.20 -31.09 29.12
C ALA A 139 -34.15 -29.91 28.88
N LYS A 140 -33.80 -28.70 29.33
CA LYS A 140 -34.55 -27.47 29.01
C LYS A 140 -34.28 -26.98 27.58
N CYS A 141 -33.05 -27.13 27.08
CA CYS A 141 -32.71 -26.77 25.70
C CYS A 141 -33.37 -27.66 24.63
N SER A 142 -33.62 -28.94 24.91
CA SER A 142 -34.31 -29.83 23.97
C SER A 142 -35.81 -29.53 23.86
N GLN A 143 -36.43 -29.08 24.96
CA GLN A 143 -37.84 -28.67 25.03
C GLN A 143 -38.07 -27.24 24.53
N LEU A 144 -37.04 -26.40 24.46
CA LEU A 144 -37.14 -24.99 24.07
C LEU A 144 -37.55 -24.88 22.59
N PRO A 145 -38.74 -24.33 22.26
CA PRO A 145 -39.06 -24.01 20.88
C PRO A 145 -38.20 -22.83 20.42
N VAL A 146 -37.52 -22.98 19.28
CA VAL A 146 -36.68 -21.95 18.68
C VAL A 146 -37.23 -21.53 17.31
N PRO A 147 -37.10 -20.24 16.92
CA PRO A 147 -37.39 -19.81 15.56
C PRO A 147 -36.61 -20.66 14.54
N PRO A 148 -37.21 -21.06 13.41
CA PRO A 148 -36.54 -21.88 12.41
C PRO A 148 -35.35 -21.10 11.83
N GLN A 149 -34.13 -21.53 12.16
CA GLN A 149 -32.93 -20.77 11.83
C GLN A 149 -32.70 -20.70 10.32
N LYS A 150 -32.55 -19.47 9.79
CA LYS A 150 -32.04 -19.21 8.44
C LYS A 150 -30.53 -19.47 8.30
N HIS A 151 -29.89 -19.95 9.35
CA HIS A 151 -28.44 -20.13 9.46
C HIS A 151 -28.21 -21.60 9.78
N GLY A 152 -27.45 -22.31 8.93
CA GLY A 152 -27.29 -23.75 9.06
C GLY A 152 -26.58 -24.14 10.36
N ASN A 153 -26.94 -25.32 10.87
CA ASN A 153 -26.34 -26.10 11.98
C ASN A 153 -25.05 -25.50 12.58
N LEU A 154 -25.06 -25.30 13.91
CA LEU A 154 -23.92 -24.87 14.74
C LEU A 154 -22.55 -25.50 14.36
N MET A 155 -22.52 -26.76 13.93
CA MET A 155 -21.31 -27.43 13.44
C MET A 155 -20.66 -26.72 12.24
N ARG A 156 -21.46 -26.15 11.33
CA ARG A 156 -21.01 -25.37 10.17
C ARG A 156 -20.40 -24.03 10.58
N LEU A 157 -20.81 -23.44 11.71
CA LEU A 157 -20.21 -22.21 12.24
C LEU A 157 -18.75 -22.43 12.68
N SER A 158 -18.44 -23.62 13.21
CA SER A 158 -17.05 -24.00 13.54
C SER A 158 -16.16 -24.13 12.28
N GLN A 159 -16.67 -24.77 11.23
CA GLN A 159 -15.98 -24.86 9.93
C GLN A 159 -15.80 -23.48 9.28
N GLN A 160 -16.81 -22.60 9.37
CA GLN A 160 -16.73 -21.23 8.90
C GLN A 160 -15.68 -20.43 9.71
N PHE A 161 -15.67 -20.54 11.04
CA PHE A 161 -14.64 -19.92 11.88
C PHE A 161 -13.22 -20.38 11.53
N HIS A 162 -13.02 -21.70 11.30
CA HIS A 162 -11.71 -22.21 10.91
C HIS A 162 -11.26 -21.68 9.53
N THR A 163 -12.15 -21.65 8.54
CA THR A 163 -11.84 -21.15 7.20
C THR A 163 -11.60 -19.63 7.16
N GLU A 164 -12.34 -18.84 7.94
CA GLU A 164 -12.04 -17.41 8.13
C GLU A 164 -10.72 -17.19 8.89
N ASN A 165 -10.42 -17.95 9.94
CA ASN A 165 -9.14 -17.89 10.64
C ASN A 165 -7.96 -18.22 9.70
N GLN A 166 -8.11 -19.22 8.82
CA GLN A 166 -7.10 -19.47 7.77
C GLN A 166 -6.97 -18.29 6.79
N LYS A 167 -8.06 -17.65 6.36
CA LYS A 167 -8.01 -16.44 5.52
C LYS A 167 -7.28 -15.31 6.23
N VAL A 168 -7.54 -15.06 7.51
CA VAL A 168 -6.83 -14.07 8.34
C VAL A 168 -5.34 -14.40 8.46
N LYS A 169 -4.98 -15.67 8.72
CA LYS A 169 -3.56 -16.11 8.76
C LYS A 169 -2.85 -15.88 7.42
N ARG A 170 -3.51 -16.21 6.28
CA ARG A 170 -2.98 -15.93 4.93
C ARG A 170 -2.88 -14.43 4.64
N GLY A 171 -3.86 -13.64 5.06
CA GLY A 171 -3.87 -12.18 4.95
C GLY A 171 -2.71 -11.52 5.69
N LYS A 172 -2.49 -11.90 6.96
CA LYS A 172 -1.35 -11.41 7.76
C LYS A 172 0.00 -11.71 7.08
N LYS A 173 0.21 -12.93 6.58
CA LYS A 173 1.43 -13.28 5.83
C LYS A 173 1.63 -12.41 4.58
N LYS A 174 0.56 -12.09 3.84
CA LYS A 174 0.62 -11.19 2.68
C LYS A 174 0.94 -9.74 3.07
N ILE A 175 0.40 -9.26 4.18
CA ILE A 175 0.66 -7.90 4.69
C ILE A 175 2.13 -7.76 5.13
N GLU A 176 2.67 -8.76 5.84
CA GLU A 176 4.08 -8.73 6.26
C GLU A 176 5.02 -8.75 5.04
N ALA A 177 4.80 -9.63 4.07
CA ALA A 177 5.59 -9.68 2.84
C ALA A 177 5.50 -8.40 1.98
N LEU A 178 4.36 -7.69 2.01
CA LEU A 178 4.21 -6.38 1.38
C LEU A 178 4.98 -5.28 2.14
N LYS A 179 4.97 -5.34 3.48
CA LYS A 179 5.73 -4.42 4.34
C LYS A 179 7.25 -4.63 4.17
N GLU A 180 7.72 -5.87 4.19
CA GLU A 180 9.12 -6.25 3.89
C GLU A 180 9.55 -5.69 2.53
N ARG A 181 8.77 -5.93 1.47
CA ARG A 181 9.03 -5.38 0.13
C ARG A 181 8.98 -3.85 0.09
N SER A 182 8.10 -3.22 0.86
CA SER A 182 8.04 -1.76 0.94
C SER A 182 9.27 -1.16 1.62
N GLN A 183 9.80 -1.82 2.65
CA GLN A 183 11.02 -1.41 3.35
C GLN A 183 12.27 -1.59 2.46
N GLU A 184 12.33 -2.69 1.70
CA GLU A 184 13.38 -2.90 0.68
C GLU A 184 13.37 -1.79 -0.38
N LEU A 185 12.20 -1.43 -0.91
CA LEU A 185 12.07 -0.34 -1.89
C LEU A 185 12.46 1.03 -1.32
N VAL A 186 12.19 1.30 -0.03
CA VAL A 186 12.65 2.54 0.63
C VAL A 186 14.18 2.56 0.74
N SER A 187 14.80 1.46 1.21
CA SER A 187 16.27 1.31 1.26
C SER A 187 16.92 1.52 -0.13
N GLN A 188 16.31 0.98 -1.19
CA GLN A 188 16.79 1.19 -2.56
C GLN A 188 16.67 2.66 -3.02
N LEU A 189 15.59 3.37 -2.64
CA LEU A 189 15.42 4.79 -2.94
C LEU A 189 16.41 5.66 -2.16
N GLU A 190 16.65 5.39 -0.88
CA GLU A 190 17.66 6.07 -0.07
C GLU A 190 19.07 5.91 -0.66
N GLN A 191 19.42 4.70 -1.13
CA GLN A 191 20.68 4.45 -1.84
C GLN A 191 20.78 5.14 -3.21
N LEU A 192 19.66 5.32 -3.91
CA LEU A 192 19.63 6.05 -5.18
C LEU A 192 19.75 7.56 -4.96
N GLN A 193 19.10 8.10 -3.93
CA GLN A 193 19.23 9.50 -3.54
C GLN A 193 20.68 9.81 -3.13
N GLY A 194 21.31 9.02 -2.26
CA GLY A 194 22.71 9.23 -1.89
C GLY A 194 23.71 9.15 -3.07
N LYS A 195 23.37 8.43 -4.15
CA LYS A 195 24.14 8.45 -5.42
C LYS A 195 23.88 9.71 -6.24
N MET A 196 22.64 10.18 -6.27
CA MET A 196 22.24 11.42 -6.95
C MET A 196 22.89 12.64 -6.28
N ASP A 197 22.78 12.77 -4.95
CA ASP A 197 23.37 13.86 -4.16
C ASP A 197 24.90 13.92 -4.35
N ARG A 198 25.56 12.74 -4.38
CA ARG A 198 26.98 12.63 -4.68
C ARG A 198 27.31 13.10 -6.11
N LEU A 199 26.55 12.66 -7.12
CA LEU A 199 26.78 13.02 -8.51
C LEU A 199 26.53 14.51 -8.74
N GLU A 200 25.51 15.10 -8.13
CA GLU A 200 25.27 16.55 -8.17
C GLU A 200 26.45 17.33 -7.55
N ASN A 201 26.99 16.86 -6.43
CA ASN A 201 28.17 17.46 -5.80
C ASN A 201 29.43 17.34 -6.68
N GLU A 202 29.64 16.20 -7.35
CA GLU A 202 30.72 16.03 -8.35
C GLU A 202 30.51 16.97 -9.55
N CYS A 203 29.28 17.09 -10.07
CA CYS A 203 28.92 18.03 -11.13
C CYS A 203 29.00 19.51 -10.70
N ARG A 204 28.86 19.85 -9.41
CA ARG A 204 29.15 21.20 -8.90
C ARG A 204 30.66 21.46 -8.95
N ILE A 205 31.46 20.60 -8.31
CA ILE A 205 32.94 20.71 -8.28
C ILE A 205 33.54 20.80 -9.69
N MET A 206 32.98 20.08 -10.67
CA MET A 206 33.44 20.16 -12.07
C MET A 206 33.05 21.46 -12.78
N ARG A 207 31.93 22.11 -12.41
CA ARG A 207 31.59 23.47 -12.88
C ARG A 207 32.48 24.52 -12.23
N ASP A 208 32.63 24.45 -10.90
CA ASP A 208 33.47 25.36 -10.13
C ASP A 208 34.91 25.42 -10.70
N LYS A 209 35.48 24.25 -11.04
CA LYS A 209 36.80 24.13 -11.71
C LYS A 209 36.82 24.65 -13.15
N LEU A 210 35.75 24.43 -13.91
CA LEU A 210 35.67 24.89 -15.30
C LEU A 210 35.65 26.42 -15.37
N GLU A 211 34.93 27.06 -14.45
CA GLU A 211 34.92 28.52 -14.28
C GLU A 211 36.29 29.05 -13.85
N GLU A 212 36.99 28.37 -12.93
CA GLU A 212 38.37 28.71 -12.52
C GLU A 212 39.36 28.65 -13.71
N GLU A 213 39.30 27.60 -14.53
CA GLU A 213 40.14 27.47 -15.73
C GLU A 213 39.75 28.44 -16.85
N GLU A 214 38.46 28.77 -17.01
CA GLU A 214 38.04 29.80 -17.97
C GLU A 214 38.57 31.18 -17.57
N LEU A 215 38.50 31.54 -16.28
CA LEU A 215 39.09 32.79 -15.78
C LEU A 215 40.62 32.85 -15.99
N LYS A 216 41.33 31.73 -15.79
CA LYS A 216 42.76 31.63 -16.14
C LYS A 216 43.00 31.84 -17.64
N ALA A 217 42.22 31.19 -18.50
CA ALA A 217 42.32 31.36 -19.95
C ALA A 217 42.01 32.81 -20.38
N GLN A 218 41.00 33.45 -19.80
CA GLN A 218 40.66 34.86 -20.08
C GLN A 218 41.79 35.81 -19.67
N THR A 219 42.41 35.62 -18.49
CA THR A 219 43.56 36.45 -18.07
C THR A 219 44.80 36.22 -18.93
N PHE A 220 45.07 34.98 -19.35
CA PHE A 220 46.15 34.67 -20.31
C PHE A 220 45.90 35.37 -21.67
N ILE A 221 44.67 35.36 -22.19
CA ILE A 221 44.30 36.06 -23.43
C ILE A 221 44.45 37.58 -23.27
N GLN A 222 44.18 38.16 -22.11
CA GLN A 222 44.42 39.59 -21.85
C GLN A 222 45.93 39.91 -21.83
N LEU A 223 46.74 39.09 -21.16
CA LEU A 223 48.20 39.22 -21.16
C LEU A 223 48.78 39.08 -22.57
N ALA A 224 48.33 38.11 -23.35
CA ALA A 224 48.73 37.94 -24.75
C ALA A 224 48.42 39.18 -25.61
N LYS A 225 47.23 39.79 -25.42
CA LYS A 225 46.84 41.05 -26.10
C LYS A 225 47.71 42.24 -25.70
N GLN A 226 48.27 42.27 -24.48
CA GLN A 226 49.22 43.30 -24.04
C GLN A 226 50.65 43.02 -24.52
N ALA A 227 51.03 41.74 -24.61
CA ALA A 227 52.33 41.26 -25.05
C ALA A 227 52.52 41.25 -26.58
N VAL A 228 51.49 41.64 -27.36
CA VAL A 228 51.63 41.91 -28.80
C VAL A 228 52.72 42.98 -28.97
N LEU A 229 53.83 42.59 -29.60
CA LEU A 229 54.89 43.51 -29.99
C LEU A 229 54.27 44.62 -30.83
N ARG A 230 54.26 45.85 -30.29
CA ARG A 230 53.89 47.06 -31.04
C ARG A 230 55.02 47.42 -31.99
N LEU A 231 55.19 46.59 -33.01
CA LEU A 231 56.02 46.89 -34.16
C LEU A 231 55.56 48.26 -34.71
N PRO A 232 56.49 49.21 -34.97
CA PRO A 232 56.14 50.43 -35.69
C PRO A 232 55.43 50.05 -36.99
N ALA A 233 54.34 50.75 -37.31
CA ALA A 233 53.71 50.59 -38.62
C ALA A 233 54.79 50.84 -39.68
N LEU A 234 55.08 49.82 -40.51
CA LEU A 234 56.07 49.95 -41.57
C LEU A 234 55.72 51.21 -42.39
N PRO A 235 56.67 52.15 -42.57
CA PRO A 235 56.39 53.35 -43.33
C PRO A 235 55.92 52.94 -44.72
N ARG A 236 54.71 53.34 -45.09
CA ARG A 236 54.25 53.23 -46.48
C ARG A 236 55.20 54.05 -47.31
N TYR A 237 56.09 53.39 -48.05
CA TYR A 237 56.90 54.04 -49.07
C TYR A 237 55.95 54.81 -50.00
N PRO A 238 56.23 56.07 -50.33
CA PRO A 238 55.50 56.76 -51.38
C PRO A 238 55.62 55.95 -52.67
N GLU A 239 54.54 55.76 -53.44
CA GLU A 239 54.64 55.03 -54.71
C GLU A 239 55.51 55.78 -55.74
N ASP A 240 55.69 57.09 -55.56
CA ASP A 240 56.63 57.93 -56.31
C ASP A 240 58.11 57.74 -55.90
N GLU A 241 58.39 57.13 -54.74
CA GLU A 241 59.76 56.92 -54.27
C GLU A 241 60.34 55.60 -54.82
N LEU A 242 61.19 55.75 -55.84
CA LEU A 242 62.01 54.66 -56.40
C LEU A 242 62.58 53.76 -55.29
N THR A 243 62.33 52.46 -55.41
CA THR A 243 62.79 51.47 -54.44
C THR A 243 64.32 51.51 -54.32
N LEU A 244 64.85 51.08 -53.16
CA LEU A 244 66.30 50.99 -52.96
C LEU A 244 66.98 50.14 -54.06
N GLN A 245 66.30 49.08 -54.53
CA GLN A 245 66.74 48.26 -55.66
C GLN A 245 66.85 49.07 -56.96
N GLU A 246 65.83 49.87 -57.32
CA GLU A 246 65.86 50.70 -58.54
C GLU A 246 66.88 51.84 -58.45
N LYS A 247 67.03 52.46 -57.27
CA LYS A 247 68.08 53.46 -57.01
C LYS A 247 69.47 52.86 -57.25
N ILE A 248 69.73 51.66 -56.74
CA ILE A 248 71.00 50.93 -56.97
C ILE A 248 71.14 50.52 -58.45
N MET A 249 70.08 50.00 -59.09
CA MET A 249 70.13 49.58 -60.51
C MET A 249 70.31 50.75 -61.50
N LYS A 250 69.93 51.98 -61.12
CA LYS A 250 70.21 53.22 -61.87
C LYS A 250 71.63 53.75 -61.61
N ALA A 251 72.21 53.49 -60.44
CA ALA A 251 73.56 53.94 -60.08
C ALA A 251 74.68 53.02 -60.59
N VAL A 252 74.39 51.75 -60.91
CA VAL A 252 75.39 50.75 -61.33
C VAL A 252 75.51 50.68 -62.87
N PRO A 253 76.71 50.95 -63.45
CA PRO A 253 76.98 50.69 -64.86
C PRO A 253 76.78 49.20 -65.21
N ASP A 254 76.06 48.94 -66.31
CA ASP A 254 75.60 47.61 -66.73
C ASP A 254 75.05 46.72 -65.58
N HIS A 255 73.97 47.18 -64.96
CA HIS A 255 73.22 46.38 -63.99
C HIS A 255 72.78 45.00 -64.53
N LYS A 256 72.70 44.79 -65.86
CA LYS A 256 72.29 43.51 -66.47
C LYS A 256 73.42 42.49 -66.46
N ALA A 257 74.67 42.90 -66.62
CA ALA A 257 75.83 42.04 -66.38
C ALA A 257 75.98 41.72 -64.89
N VAL A 258 75.89 42.74 -64.01
CA VAL A 258 76.08 42.58 -62.56
C VAL A 258 75.02 41.65 -61.94
N THR A 259 73.74 41.82 -62.26
CA THR A 259 72.67 40.94 -61.76
C THR A 259 72.84 39.49 -62.23
N LYS A 260 73.21 39.25 -63.50
CA LYS A 260 73.53 37.91 -64.02
C LYS A 260 74.75 37.29 -63.35
N ALA A 261 75.77 38.08 -63.00
CA ALA A 261 76.95 37.61 -62.29
C ALA A 261 76.63 37.23 -60.83
N LEU A 262 75.79 38.02 -60.15
CA LEU A 262 75.33 37.73 -58.79
C LEU A 262 74.43 36.48 -58.73
N GLN A 263 73.48 36.34 -59.67
CA GLN A 263 72.59 35.16 -59.74
C GLN A 263 73.34 33.84 -60.00
N LYS A 264 74.56 33.90 -60.58
CA LYS A 264 75.43 32.73 -60.79
C LYS A 264 76.28 32.35 -59.58
N ARG A 265 76.32 33.14 -58.50
CA ARG A 265 77.06 32.82 -57.27
C ARG A 265 76.24 31.89 -56.39
N LYS A 266 76.86 30.82 -55.85
CA LYS A 266 76.22 29.85 -54.94
C LYS A 266 75.49 30.54 -53.78
N VAL A 267 76.16 31.50 -53.12
CA VAL A 267 75.61 32.31 -52.02
C VAL A 267 74.22 32.90 -52.34
N THR A 268 73.97 33.30 -53.58
CA THR A 268 72.66 33.87 -54.00
C THR A 268 71.57 32.80 -54.14
N ALA A 269 71.93 31.55 -54.42
CA ALA A 269 71.02 30.41 -54.35
C ALA A 269 70.82 29.95 -52.90
N ASP A 270 71.89 29.90 -52.09
CA ASP A 270 71.85 29.51 -50.68
C ASP A 270 70.94 30.45 -49.87
N VAL A 271 71.07 31.77 -50.06
CA VAL A 271 70.21 32.79 -49.42
C VAL A 271 68.75 32.70 -49.91
N LYS A 272 68.50 32.36 -51.18
CA LYS A 272 67.13 32.13 -51.67
C LYS A 272 66.49 30.91 -51.02
N ALA A 273 67.19 29.78 -50.97
CA ALA A 273 66.70 28.57 -50.33
C ALA A 273 66.41 28.78 -48.82
N PHE A 274 67.24 29.58 -48.14
CA PHE A 274 66.99 30.00 -46.76
C PHE A 274 65.71 30.84 -46.61
N LEU A 275 65.50 31.85 -47.47
CA LEU A 275 64.30 32.70 -47.44
C LEU A 275 63.02 31.91 -47.79
N GLU A 276 63.09 30.99 -48.76
CA GLU A 276 61.98 30.09 -49.09
C GLU A 276 61.64 29.12 -47.95
N LEU A 277 62.63 28.67 -47.18
CA LEU A 277 62.42 27.84 -46.00
C LEU A 277 61.77 28.64 -44.86
N ALA A 278 62.24 29.87 -44.62
CA ALA A 278 61.71 30.75 -43.58
C ALA A 278 60.24 31.12 -43.84
N HIS A 279 59.87 31.41 -45.09
CA HIS A 279 58.45 31.65 -45.44
C HIS A 279 57.58 30.43 -45.16
N LYS A 280 57.98 29.22 -45.61
CA LYS A 280 57.24 27.97 -45.35
C LYS A 280 57.09 27.66 -43.86
N GLN A 281 58.05 28.06 -43.03
CA GLN A 281 57.95 27.93 -41.56
C GLN A 281 57.02 28.97 -40.92
N THR A 282 56.78 30.11 -41.60
CA THR A 282 55.88 31.17 -41.12
C THR A 282 54.43 30.87 -41.49
N ASP A 283 54.18 30.28 -42.67
CA ASP A 283 52.84 29.90 -43.16
C ASP A 283 52.26 28.62 -42.49
N HIS A 284 52.90 28.14 -41.41
CA HIS A 284 52.55 26.91 -40.69
C HIS A 284 52.34 27.13 -39.17
N LEU A 285 52.19 28.40 -38.75
CA LEU A 285 51.96 28.84 -37.36
C LEU A 285 50.62 29.61 -37.24
#